data_AF-A0A377V2R5-F1
#
_entry.id   AF-A0A377V2R5-F1
#
_cell.length_a   1.000
_cell.length_b   1.000
_cell.length_c   1.000
_cell.angle_alpha   90.00
_cell.angle_beta   90.00
_cell.angle_gamma   90.00
#
_symmetry.space_group_name_H-M   'P 1'
#
loop_
_entity.id
_entity.type
_entity.pdbx_description
1 polymer ?
#
loop_
_entity_poly.entity_id
_entity_poly.type
_entity_poly.pdbx_seq_one_letter_code
_entity_poly.pdbx_strand_id
1 'polypeptide(L)'
;MQPYSSGIAYADQGGDFHGRKILIVSDRPPAAKVDGLYGEVISKSIPAAFLSHSRYRFQVQVNPVRKDKQTGKRVAVKGRADIAQWFIQRAASRWGFDVDLPGLQVEAMEVLQFKDKAGRQVTLGKATVQGLLTVTDRQKFQHSFHHGIGKGRAFGCGLLQIVPVVDALFS
;
A
#
# COMPACT_ATOMS: atom_id res chain seq x y z
N MET A 1 16.26 20.65 -10.44
CA MET A 1 16.58 19.47 -9.60
C MET A 1 15.31 18.61 -9.53
N GLN A 2 15.30 17.42 -10.14
CA GLN A 2 14.15 16.52 -9.98
C GLN A 2 14.10 16.07 -8.51
N PRO A 3 12.93 16.09 -7.86
CA PRO A 3 12.83 15.62 -6.48
C PRO A 3 13.18 14.13 -6.45
N TYR A 4 14.22 13.79 -5.69
CA TYR A 4 14.54 12.39 -5.40
C TYR A 4 13.34 11.74 -4.72
N SER A 5 12.95 10.55 -5.21
CA SER A 5 11.98 9.72 -4.51
C SER A 5 12.48 9.45 -3.09
N SER A 6 11.57 9.38 -2.11
CA SER A 6 11.93 9.03 -0.73
C SER A 6 12.58 7.64 -0.63
N GLY A 7 12.40 6.78 -1.65
CA GLY A 7 12.91 5.41 -1.67
C GLY A 7 12.19 4.46 -0.72
N ILE A 8 11.07 4.92 -0.12
CA ILE A 8 10.32 4.15 0.87
C ILE A 8 8.83 4.04 0.52
N ALA A 9 8.25 2.90 0.88
CA ALA A 9 6.82 2.71 1.06
C ALA A 9 6.58 2.25 2.49
N TYR A 10 5.54 2.78 3.15
CA TYR A 10 5.28 2.46 4.55
C TYR A 10 3.78 2.26 4.84
N ALA A 11 3.51 1.50 5.90
CA ALA A 11 2.19 1.36 6.51
C ALA A 11 2.30 1.63 8.01
N ASP A 12 1.38 2.45 8.51
CA ASP A 12 1.18 2.65 9.95
C ASP A 12 0.28 1.54 10.48
N GLN A 13 0.80 0.71 11.40
CA GLN A 13 0.08 -0.39 12.03
C GLN A 13 -0.64 0.05 13.32
N GLY A 14 -0.65 1.35 13.61
CA GLY A 14 -1.17 1.88 14.85
C GLY A 14 -0.22 1.63 16.03
N GLY A 15 -0.76 1.83 17.22
CA GLY A 15 -0.01 1.84 18.45
C GLY A 15 -0.87 2.19 19.65
N ASP A 16 -0.24 2.17 20.81
CA ASP A 16 -0.83 2.55 22.08
C ASP A 16 0.02 3.65 22.74
N PHE A 17 -0.12 3.82 24.06
CA PHE A 17 0.63 4.80 24.82
C PHE A 17 2.13 4.48 24.95
N HIS A 18 2.54 3.23 24.70
CA HIS A 18 3.95 2.82 24.74
C HIS A 18 4.67 3.03 23.42
N GLY A 19 3.95 3.06 22.31
CA GLY A 19 4.57 3.31 21.02
C GLY A 19 3.68 2.99 19.83
N ARG A 20 4.25 3.18 18.64
CA ARG A 20 3.59 2.99 17.36
C ARG A 20 4.45 2.12 16.47
N LYS A 21 3.82 1.17 15.77
CA LYS A 21 4.51 0.27 14.86
C LYS A 21 4.33 0.74 13.43
N ILE A 22 5.45 0.95 12.74
CA ILE A 22 5.48 1.32 11.32
C ILE A 22 6.20 0.22 10.55
N LEU A 23 5.58 -0.29 9.50
CA LEU A 23 6.24 -1.17 8.54
C LEU A 23 6.76 -0.34 7.38
N ILE A 24 8.01 -0.60 6.98
CA ILE A 24 8.69 0.13 5.92
C ILE A 24 9.36 -0.86 4.97
N VAL A 25 9.17 -0.66 3.67
CA VAL A 25 10.04 -1.21 2.62
C VAL A 25 10.86 -0.06 2.08
N SER A 26 12.19 -0.23 2.04
CA SER A 26 13.13 0.78 1.56
C SER A 26 14.11 0.20 0.54
N ASP A 27 14.58 1.05 -0.37
CA ASP A 27 15.62 0.76 -1.36
C ASP A 27 17.06 0.93 -0.80
N ARG A 28 17.17 1.42 0.44
CA ARG A 28 18.43 1.66 1.15
C ARG A 28 18.27 1.37 2.64
N PRO A 29 19.35 1.03 3.37
CA PRO A 29 19.29 0.82 4.81
C PRO A 29 18.78 2.07 5.53
N PRO A 30 17.78 1.95 6.43
CA PRO A 30 17.35 3.06 7.27
C PRO A 30 18.40 3.35 8.35
N ALA A 31 18.40 4.58 8.87
CA ALA A 31 19.11 4.87 10.12
C ALA A 31 18.51 4.06 11.27
N ALA A 32 19.35 3.62 12.22
CA ALA A 32 18.90 2.78 13.33
C ALA A 32 17.92 3.49 14.29
N LYS A 33 18.00 4.83 14.36
CA LYS A 33 17.16 5.72 15.18
C LYS A 33 17.03 7.08 14.50
N VAL A 34 16.00 7.84 14.84
CA VAL A 34 15.92 9.27 14.50
C VAL A 34 16.77 10.05 15.51
N ASP A 35 17.78 10.75 15.01
CA ASP A 35 18.73 11.56 15.80
C ASP A 35 19.38 10.81 16.97
N GLY A 36 19.45 9.48 16.91
CA GLY A 36 19.94 8.63 18.00
C GLY A 36 18.99 8.48 19.20
N LEU A 37 17.84 9.17 19.19
CA LEU A 37 16.97 9.35 20.36
C LEU A 37 15.65 8.58 20.27
N TYR A 38 15.04 8.53 19.08
CA TYR A 38 13.66 8.05 18.94
C TYR A 38 13.53 6.82 18.05
N GLY A 39 12.66 5.91 18.50
CA GLY A 39 12.30 4.69 17.81
C GLY A 39 13.35 3.58 17.91
N GLU A 40 12.92 2.39 17.53
CA GLU A 40 13.78 1.23 17.30
C GLU A 40 13.53 0.75 15.86
N VAL A 41 14.60 0.50 15.12
CA VAL A 41 14.51 0.04 13.74
C VAL A 41 15.06 -1.37 13.64
N ILE A 42 14.16 -2.32 13.39
CA ILE A 42 14.51 -3.71 13.09
C ILE A 42 14.46 -3.89 11.58
N SER A 43 15.64 -4.10 10.97
CA SER A 43 15.77 -4.28 9.53
C SER A 43 16.05 -5.73 9.17
N LYS A 44 15.35 -6.24 8.14
CA LYS A 44 15.60 -7.54 7.53
C LYS A 44 15.69 -7.37 6.03
N SER A 45 16.68 -7.99 5.40
CA SER A 45 16.73 -8.06 3.94
C SER A 45 15.60 -8.94 3.43
N ILE A 46 14.92 -8.51 2.37
CA ILE A 46 13.89 -9.28 1.68
C ILE A 46 14.58 -10.03 0.55
N PRO A 47 14.70 -11.38 0.62
CA PRO A 47 15.34 -12.15 -0.44
C PRO A 47 14.58 -12.00 -1.76
N ALA A 48 15.27 -11.99 -2.90
CA ALA A 48 14.61 -11.89 -4.21
C ALA A 48 13.57 -13.00 -4.43
N ALA A 49 13.83 -14.20 -3.90
CA ALA A 49 12.91 -15.34 -3.93
C ALA A 49 11.56 -15.05 -3.25
N PHE A 50 11.49 -14.13 -2.28
CA PHE A 50 10.25 -13.76 -1.61
C PHE A 50 9.19 -13.22 -2.59
N LEU A 51 9.62 -12.53 -3.65
CA LEU A 51 8.75 -11.98 -4.69
C LEU A 51 8.61 -12.93 -5.91
N SER A 52 9.03 -14.19 -5.77
CA SER A 52 9.02 -15.16 -6.85
C SER A 52 7.82 -16.10 -6.88
N HIS A 53 6.95 -16.05 -5.87
CA HIS A 53 5.74 -16.87 -5.83
C HIS A 53 4.67 -16.35 -6.80
N SER A 54 3.75 -17.22 -7.19
CA SER A 54 2.62 -16.87 -8.05
C SER A 54 1.47 -16.23 -7.27
N ARG A 55 1.30 -16.60 -5.99
CA ARG A 55 0.14 -16.21 -5.18
C ARG A 55 0.55 -15.70 -3.82
N TYR A 56 -0.19 -14.70 -3.35
CA TYR A 56 0.02 -14.09 -2.04
C TYR A 56 -1.32 -13.78 -1.37
N ARG A 57 -1.38 -13.96 -0.04
CA ARG A 57 -2.31 -13.19 0.78
C ARG A 57 -1.79 -11.77 0.88
N PHE A 58 -2.67 -10.79 0.84
CA PHE A 58 -2.28 -9.39 0.94
C PHE A 58 -3.19 -8.58 1.85
N GLN A 59 -2.64 -7.51 2.40
CA GLN A 59 -3.36 -6.39 2.98
C GLN A 59 -2.70 -5.09 2.50
N VAL A 60 -3.52 -4.08 2.19
CA VAL A 60 -3.03 -2.76 1.82
C VAL A 60 -4.03 -1.68 2.18
N GLN A 61 -3.53 -0.58 2.72
CA GLN A 61 -4.31 0.64 2.87
C GLN A 61 -4.15 1.50 1.63
N VAL A 62 -5.24 1.91 0.99
CA VAL A 62 -5.23 2.67 -0.27
C VAL A 62 -6.02 3.96 -0.15
N ASN A 63 -5.70 4.95 -0.97
CA ASN A 63 -6.55 6.11 -1.22
C ASN A 63 -7.33 5.92 -2.53
N PRO A 64 -8.59 5.44 -2.48
CA PRO A 64 -9.34 5.09 -3.68
C PRO A 64 -9.89 6.35 -4.36
N VAL A 65 -9.25 6.74 -5.46
CA VAL A 65 -9.62 7.94 -6.24
C VAL A 65 -9.69 7.64 -7.73
N ARG A 66 -10.58 8.36 -8.41
CA ARG A 66 -10.67 8.42 -9.87
C ARG A 66 -10.53 9.86 -10.36
N LYS A 67 -10.07 10.03 -11.60
CA LYS A 67 -10.06 11.33 -12.27
C LYS A 67 -11.44 11.51 -12.89
N ASP A 68 -12.11 12.58 -12.51
CA ASP A 68 -13.33 13.03 -13.16
C ASP A 68 -12.98 13.51 -14.58
N LYS A 69 -13.70 12.99 -15.59
CA LYS A 69 -13.36 13.27 -17.00
C LYS A 69 -13.76 14.67 -17.45
N GLN A 70 -14.79 15.26 -16.85
CA GLN A 70 -15.30 16.57 -17.23
C GLN A 70 -14.46 17.69 -16.60
N THR A 71 -14.20 17.58 -15.30
CA THR A 71 -13.51 18.61 -14.52
C THR A 71 -12.00 18.38 -14.44
N GLY A 72 -11.54 17.17 -14.76
CA GLY A 72 -10.15 16.75 -14.57
C GLY A 72 -9.73 16.57 -13.11
N LYS A 73 -10.62 16.87 -12.15
CA LYS A 73 -10.35 16.79 -10.71
C LYS A 73 -10.31 15.35 -10.23
N ARG A 74 -9.64 15.11 -9.11
CA ARG A 74 -9.68 13.79 -8.45
C ARG A 74 -10.87 13.74 -7.51
N VAL A 75 -11.65 12.68 -7.62
CA VAL A 75 -12.81 12.43 -6.77
C VAL A 75 -12.66 11.08 -6.07
N ALA A 76 -13.11 11.00 -4.83
CA ALA A 76 -13.08 9.78 -4.04
C ALA A 76 -14.03 8.73 -4.65
N VAL A 77 -13.58 7.48 -4.67
CA VAL A 77 -14.45 6.32 -4.86
C VAL A 77 -15.04 5.99 -3.50
N LYS A 78 -16.37 5.84 -3.42
CA LYS A 78 -17.12 5.71 -2.18
C LYS A 78 -17.92 4.41 -2.20
N GLY A 79 -18.04 3.76 -1.05
CA GLY A 79 -18.74 2.48 -0.93
C GLY A 79 -17.81 1.29 -1.18
N ARG A 80 -18.04 0.21 -0.43
CA ARG A 80 -17.16 -0.98 -0.43
C ARG A 80 -17.11 -1.66 -1.79
N ALA A 81 -18.26 -1.84 -2.45
CA ALA A 81 -18.36 -2.47 -3.76
C ALA A 81 -17.56 -1.69 -4.83
N ASP A 82 -17.76 -0.37 -4.92
CA ASP A 82 -17.04 0.47 -5.87
C ASP A 82 -15.54 0.51 -5.60
N ILE A 83 -15.13 0.51 -4.32
CA ILE A 83 -13.72 0.45 -3.94
C ILE A 83 -13.12 -0.89 -4.34
N ALA A 84 -13.81 -2.00 -4.12
CA ALA A 84 -13.38 -3.33 -4.54
C ALA A 84 -13.20 -3.38 -6.06
N GLN A 85 -14.19 -2.92 -6.82
CA GLN A 85 -14.12 -2.88 -8.28
C GLN A 85 -12.97 -1.97 -8.77
N TRP A 86 -12.81 -0.79 -8.17
CA TRP A 86 -11.70 0.11 -8.45
C TRP A 86 -10.34 -0.56 -8.19
N PHE A 87 -10.21 -1.29 -7.07
CA PHE A 87 -8.98 -1.96 -6.70
C PHE A 87 -8.63 -3.06 -7.70
N ILE A 88 -9.59 -3.90 -8.07
CA ILE A 88 -9.42 -4.98 -9.07
C ILE A 88 -8.96 -4.41 -10.40
N GLN A 89 -9.64 -3.38 -10.91
CA GLN A 89 -9.27 -2.74 -12.18
C GLN A 89 -7.85 -2.17 -12.14
N ARG A 90 -7.44 -1.56 -11.02
CA ARG A 90 -6.10 -1.00 -10.86
C ARG A 90 -5.03 -2.07 -10.72
N ALA A 91 -5.33 -3.14 -9.99
CA ALA A 91 -4.45 -4.28 -9.81
C ALA A 91 -4.03 -4.85 -11.17
N ALA A 92 -5.02 -5.23 -11.98
CA ALA A 92 -4.80 -5.80 -13.31
C ALA A 92 -4.09 -4.81 -14.25
N SER A 93 -4.58 -3.57 -14.33
CA SER A 93 -4.09 -2.61 -15.33
C SER A 93 -2.78 -1.90 -14.98
N ARG A 94 -2.38 -1.85 -13.70
CA ARG A 94 -1.25 -1.02 -13.24
C ARG A 94 -0.28 -1.72 -12.30
N TRP A 95 -0.70 -2.72 -11.54
CA TRP A 95 0.11 -3.25 -10.44
C TRP A 95 0.65 -4.66 -10.69
N GLY A 96 0.23 -5.31 -11.77
CA GLY A 96 0.81 -6.59 -12.21
C GLY A 96 0.29 -7.81 -11.48
N PHE A 97 -0.93 -7.73 -10.94
CA PHE A 97 -1.60 -8.87 -10.32
C PHE A 97 -3.12 -8.77 -10.49
N ASP A 98 -3.77 -9.93 -10.50
CA ASP A 98 -5.22 -10.06 -10.37
C ASP A 98 -5.58 -10.40 -8.92
N VAL A 99 -6.84 -10.19 -8.56
CA VAL A 99 -7.36 -10.36 -7.20
C VAL A 99 -8.50 -11.35 -7.21
N ASP A 100 -8.44 -12.34 -6.31
CA ASP A 100 -9.49 -13.36 -6.20
C ASP A 100 -10.74 -12.74 -5.54
N LEU A 101 -11.80 -12.58 -6.34
CA LEU A 101 -13.07 -11.96 -5.93
C LEU A 101 -13.71 -12.58 -4.67
N PRO A 102 -13.83 -13.92 -4.55
CA PRO A 102 -14.55 -14.55 -3.43
C PRO A 102 -13.92 -14.30 -2.05
N GLY A 103 -12.68 -13.79 -1.99
CA GLY A 103 -11.96 -13.49 -0.76
C GLY A 103 -11.60 -12.01 -0.58
N LEU A 104 -12.03 -11.11 -1.47
CA LEU A 104 -11.68 -9.70 -1.40
C LEU A 104 -12.56 -8.96 -0.39
N GLN A 105 -11.93 -8.31 0.58
CA GLN A 105 -12.62 -7.56 1.63
C GLN A 105 -12.18 -6.09 1.63
N VAL A 106 -13.15 -5.20 1.83
CA VAL A 106 -12.94 -3.76 2.06
C VAL A 106 -13.46 -3.43 3.45
N GLU A 107 -12.56 -3.30 4.41
CA GLU A 107 -12.92 -3.24 5.84
C GLU A 107 -13.08 -1.79 6.33
N ALA A 108 -11.96 -1.21 6.78
CA ALA A 108 -11.89 0.11 7.37
C ALA A 108 -11.91 1.18 6.27
N MET A 109 -12.77 2.18 6.44
CA MET A 109 -12.82 3.38 5.61
C MET A 109 -12.67 4.59 6.51
N GLU A 110 -11.61 5.37 6.31
CA GLU A 110 -11.28 6.52 7.13
C GLU A 110 -11.16 7.76 6.26
N VAL A 111 -11.46 8.92 6.81
CA VAL A 111 -11.24 10.21 6.14
C VAL A 111 -10.34 11.06 7.03
N LEU A 112 -9.15 11.35 6.53
CA LEU A 112 -8.24 12.30 7.15
C LEU A 112 -8.53 13.71 6.62
N GLN A 113 -8.67 14.66 7.54
CA GLN A 113 -8.83 16.07 7.24
C GLN A 113 -7.77 16.87 8.00
N PHE A 114 -6.97 17.64 7.27
CA PHE A 114 -5.90 18.47 7.83
C PHE A 114 -5.61 19.64 6.91
N LYS A 115 -4.88 20.65 7.40
CA LYS A 115 -4.41 21.77 6.57
C LYS A 115 -3.00 21.46 6.05
N ASP A 116 -2.76 21.75 4.77
CA ASP A 116 -1.41 21.68 4.22
C ASP A 116 -0.53 22.84 4.73
N LYS A 117 0.74 22.86 4.31
CA LYS A 117 1.69 23.92 4.69
C LYS A 117 1.25 25.32 4.24
N ALA A 118 0.35 25.43 3.27
CA ALA A 118 -0.23 26.69 2.80
C ALA A 118 -1.60 26.98 3.43
N GLY A 119 -2.00 26.23 4.46
CA GLY A 119 -3.27 26.42 5.17
C GLY A 119 -4.51 25.88 4.44
N ARG A 120 -4.35 25.23 3.28
CA ARG A 120 -5.48 24.71 2.49
C ARG A 120 -5.99 23.41 3.09
N GLN A 121 -7.31 23.25 3.14
CA GLN A 121 -7.94 22.02 3.60
C GLN A 121 -7.63 20.87 2.63
N VAL A 122 -7.05 19.81 3.17
CA VAL A 122 -6.84 18.53 2.49
C VAL A 122 -7.85 17.53 3.06
N THR A 123 -8.43 16.72 2.18
CA THR A 123 -9.27 15.58 2.53
C THR A 123 -8.73 14.34 1.83
N LEU A 124 -8.38 13.31 2.61
CA LEU A 124 -7.80 12.07 2.11
C LEU A 124 -8.63 10.90 2.63
N GLY A 125 -9.28 10.18 1.71
CA GLY A 125 -9.94 8.91 2.04
C GLY A 125 -8.92 7.78 2.09
N LYS A 126 -9.08 6.87 3.04
CA LYS A 126 -8.31 5.63 3.18
C LYS A 126 -9.29 4.46 3.20
N ALA A 127 -8.92 3.37 2.55
CA ALA A 127 -9.63 2.11 2.65
C ALA A 127 -8.61 0.97 2.86
N THR A 128 -8.87 0.06 3.79
CA THR A 128 -8.10 -1.17 3.92
C THR A 128 -8.71 -2.24 3.04
N VAL A 129 -7.89 -2.80 2.15
CA VAL A 129 -8.26 -3.88 1.23
C VAL A 129 -7.38 -5.09 1.52
N GLN A 130 -7.99 -6.26 1.65
CA GLN A 130 -7.29 -7.51 1.88
C GLN A 130 -7.90 -8.66 1.09
N GLY A 131 -7.09 -9.67 0.80
CA GLY A 131 -7.56 -10.86 0.07
C GLY A 131 -6.39 -11.69 -0.47
N LEU A 132 -6.67 -12.40 -1.55
CA LEU A 132 -5.68 -13.17 -2.30
C LEU A 132 -5.40 -12.48 -3.64
N LEU A 133 -4.13 -12.45 -4.02
CA LEU A 133 -3.70 -11.99 -5.33
C LEU A 133 -2.92 -13.08 -6.07
N THR A 134 -3.01 -13.02 -7.40
CA THR A 134 -2.24 -13.84 -8.33
C THR A 134 -1.40 -12.91 -9.21
N VAL A 135 -0.09 -13.09 -9.19
CA VAL A 135 0.86 -12.27 -9.97
C VAL A 135 0.70 -12.57 -11.45
N THR A 136 0.42 -11.55 -12.25
CA THR A 136 0.23 -11.66 -13.72
C THR A 136 1.37 -11.01 -14.50
N ASP A 137 2.04 -10.02 -13.92
CA ASP A 137 3.24 -9.39 -14.47
C ASP A 137 4.26 -9.21 -13.35
N ARG A 138 5.28 -10.07 -13.34
CA ARG A 138 6.28 -10.14 -12.27
C ARG A 138 7.05 -8.84 -12.09
N GLN A 139 7.45 -8.19 -13.17
CA GLN A 139 8.23 -6.95 -13.10
C GLN A 139 7.39 -5.80 -12.54
N LYS A 140 6.14 -5.65 -13.02
CA LYS A 140 5.22 -4.64 -12.48
C LYS A 140 4.84 -4.90 -11.03
N PHE A 141 4.66 -6.16 -10.65
CA PHE A 141 4.39 -6.55 -9.26
C PHE A 141 5.55 -6.18 -8.34
N GLN A 142 6.79 -6.55 -8.70
CA GLN A 142 7.99 -6.20 -7.93
C GLN A 142 8.14 -4.68 -7.80
N HIS A 143 7.96 -3.94 -8.90
CA HIS A 143 7.96 -2.48 -8.86
C HIS A 143 6.88 -1.93 -7.90
N SER A 144 5.67 -2.48 -7.97
CA SER A 144 4.55 -2.08 -7.10
C SER A 144 4.82 -2.36 -5.62
N PHE A 145 5.45 -3.50 -5.32
CA PHE A 145 5.86 -3.85 -3.96
C PHE A 145 6.90 -2.88 -3.40
N HIS A 146 7.95 -2.57 -4.17
CA HIS A 146 9.04 -1.69 -3.71
C HIS A 146 8.63 -0.22 -3.60
N HIS A 147 7.77 0.27 -4.48
CA HIS A 147 7.44 1.70 -4.57
C HIS A 147 6.06 2.07 -4.01
N GLY A 148 5.27 1.07 -3.63
CA GLY A 148 3.91 1.22 -3.16
C GLY A 148 2.92 1.58 -4.25
N ILE A 149 1.69 1.11 -4.08
CA ILE A 149 0.60 1.27 -5.04
C ILE A 149 -0.26 2.51 -4.77
N GLY A 150 -1.00 2.94 -5.79
CA GLY A 150 -2.03 3.97 -5.64
C GLY A 150 -1.53 5.38 -5.28
N LYS A 151 -2.39 6.14 -4.58
CA LYS A 151 -2.15 7.52 -4.13
C LYS A 151 -2.09 7.57 -2.60
N GLY A 152 -1.65 8.70 -2.07
CA GLY A 152 -1.56 8.91 -0.61
C GLY A 152 -0.37 8.22 0.05
N ARG A 153 0.69 7.88 -0.70
CA ARG A 153 1.86 7.17 -0.16
C ARG A 153 2.56 7.88 0.99
N ALA A 154 2.62 9.21 0.95
CA ALA A 154 3.14 10.02 2.04
C ALA A 154 2.24 10.05 3.30
N PHE A 155 1.10 9.36 3.27
CA PHE A 155 0.11 9.27 4.36
C PHE A 155 -0.16 7.81 4.76
N GLY A 156 0.82 6.93 4.55
CA GLY A 156 0.79 5.52 4.95
C GLY A 156 -0.07 4.62 4.05
N CYS A 157 -0.40 5.08 2.84
CA CYS A 157 -1.10 4.24 1.87
C CYS A 157 -0.12 3.56 0.91
N GLY A 158 -0.51 2.40 0.38
CA GLY A 158 0.11 1.80 -0.79
C GLY A 158 1.19 0.77 -0.51
N LEU A 159 1.66 0.61 0.73
CA LEU A 159 2.53 -0.53 1.04
C LEU A 159 1.72 -1.84 0.97
N LEU A 160 2.06 -2.68 -0.01
CA LEU A 160 1.46 -4.00 -0.18
C LEU A 160 2.11 -4.98 0.81
N GLN A 161 1.39 -5.32 1.87
CA GLN A 161 1.85 -6.29 2.87
C GLN A 161 1.44 -7.67 2.39
N ILE A 162 2.41 -8.56 2.14
CA ILE A 162 2.15 -9.86 1.48
C ILE A 162 2.72 -11.03 2.26
N VAL A 163 2.05 -12.18 2.12
CA VAL A 163 2.51 -13.47 2.61
C VAL A 163 2.38 -14.49 1.48
N PRO A 164 3.46 -15.18 1.06
CA PRO A 164 3.39 -16.22 0.05
C PRO A 164 2.35 -17.28 0.41
N VAL A 165 1.53 -17.67 -0.58
CA VAL A 165 0.74 -18.90 -0.46
C VAL A 165 1.59 -20.02 -1.01
N VAL A 166 2.05 -20.89 -0.13
CA VAL A 166 2.69 -22.14 -0.52
C VAL A 166 1.55 -23.15 -0.64
N ASP A 167 1.27 -23.60 -1.87
CA ASP A 167 0.36 -24.72 -2.05
C ASP A 167 1.01 -25.91 -1.32
N ALA A 168 0.35 -26.38 -0.26
CA ALA A 168 0.83 -27.53 0.47
C ALA A 168 0.75 -28.73 -0.49
N LEU A 169 1.90 -29.21 -0.94
CA LEU A 169 2.05 -30.48 -1.65
C LEU A 169 1.77 -31.61 -0.65
N PHE A 170 0.51 -31.80 -0.29
CA PHE A 170 0.03 -33.02 0.34
C PHE A 170 -1.23 -33.45 -0.41
N SER A 171 -1.00 -34.21 -1.48
CA SER A 171 -1.92 -35.24 -2.00
C SER A 171 -1.43 -36.58 -1.47
#